data_AF-A0AA39WP01-F1
#
_entry.id   AF-A0AA39WP01-F1
#
_cell.length_a   1.000
_cell.length_b   1.000
_cell.length_c   1.000
_cell.angle_alpha   90.00
_cell.angle_beta   90.00
_cell.angle_gamma   90.00
#
_symmetry.space_group_name_H-M   'P 1'
#
loop_
_entity.id
_entity.type
_entity.pdbx_description
1 polymer ?
#
loop_
_entity_poly.entity_id
_entity_poly.type
_entity_poly.pdbx_seq_one_letter_code
_entity_poly.pdbx_strand_id
1 'polypeptide(L)'
;MAAPKSLTSDDLHKILNEKDHLAVVHCFTSTADEKAIRATMALWARRYPEAAYYTLDVAESQDIVKELEIEDSVSRFLILRDGKKIGSVHCATAADEKQLELAEEEIQLLLGRRCEE
;
A
#
# COMPACT_ATOMS: atom_id res chain seq x y z
N MET A 1 16.52 7.96 -0.88
CA MET A 1 15.39 7.88 0.06
C MET A 1 14.16 7.54 -0.76
N ALA A 2 13.58 6.34 -0.61
CA ALA A 2 12.38 5.99 -1.37
C ALA A 2 11.16 6.51 -0.60
N ALA A 3 10.76 7.75 -0.87
CA ALA A 3 9.43 8.21 -0.49
C ALA A 3 8.40 7.44 -1.33
N PRO A 4 7.21 7.14 -0.79
CA PRO A 4 6.19 6.50 -1.60
C PRO A 4 5.84 7.41 -2.78
N LYS A 5 5.72 6.78 -3.95
CA LYS A 5 5.43 7.43 -5.23
C LYS A 5 3.93 7.33 -5.51
N SER A 6 3.36 8.31 -6.18
CA SER A 6 2.00 8.19 -6.70
C SER A 6 1.89 7.00 -7.66
N LEU A 7 0.91 6.14 -7.45
CA LEU A 7 0.64 5.01 -8.32
C LEU A 7 0.06 5.52 -9.64
N THR A 8 0.68 5.15 -10.75
CA THR A 8 0.16 5.41 -12.10
C THR A 8 -0.27 4.11 -12.75
N SER A 9 -1.07 4.17 -13.83
CA SER A 9 -1.47 2.97 -14.57
C SER A 9 -0.26 2.20 -15.12
N ASP A 10 0.83 2.89 -15.50
CA ASP A 10 2.08 2.24 -15.92
C ASP A 10 2.76 1.50 -14.76
N ASP A 11 2.85 2.15 -13.59
CA ASP A 11 3.39 1.52 -12.38
C ASP A 11 2.52 0.31 -11.98
N LEU A 12 1.19 0.43 -12.06
CA LEU A 12 0.27 -0.67 -11.81
C LEU A 12 0.51 -1.83 -12.78
N HIS A 13 0.57 -1.57 -14.08
CA HIS A 13 0.85 -2.61 -15.07
C HIS A 13 2.20 -3.31 -14.85
N LYS A 14 3.22 -2.58 -14.36
CA LYS A 14 4.49 -3.19 -13.95
C LYS A 14 4.32 -4.11 -12.77
N ILE A 15 3.62 -3.68 -11.72
CA ILE A 15 3.30 -4.51 -10.55
C ILE A 15 2.46 -5.73 -10.95
N LEU A 16 1.55 -5.56 -11.93
CA LEU A 16 0.73 -6.64 -12.46
C LEU A 16 1.55 -7.67 -13.26
N ASN A 17 2.67 -7.26 -13.85
CA ASN A 17 3.50 -8.09 -14.72
C ASN A 17 4.77 -8.62 -14.02
N GLU A 18 5.25 -7.95 -12.97
CA GLU A 18 6.38 -8.41 -12.16
C GLU A 18 5.96 -9.52 -11.21
N LYS A 19 6.56 -10.69 -11.41
CA LYS A 19 6.36 -11.84 -10.55
C LYS A 19 7.14 -11.70 -9.26
N ASP A 20 6.52 -12.14 -8.17
CA ASP A 20 7.07 -12.11 -6.81
C ASP A 20 7.35 -10.70 -6.25
N HIS A 21 6.81 -9.65 -6.88
CA HIS A 21 6.92 -8.29 -6.37
C HIS A 21 5.77 -7.98 -5.40
N LEU A 22 6.10 -7.52 -4.20
CA LEU A 22 5.14 -7.05 -3.21
C LEU A 22 5.00 -5.53 -3.34
N ALA A 23 3.78 -5.03 -3.57
CA ALA A 23 3.49 -3.61 -3.60
C ALA A 23 2.42 -3.25 -2.57
N VAL A 24 2.69 -2.20 -1.80
CA VAL A 24 1.80 -1.65 -0.78
C VAL A 24 1.29 -0.31 -1.29
N VAL A 25 -0.01 -0.22 -1.52
CA VAL A 25 -0.67 0.97 -2.08
C VAL A 25 -1.57 1.59 -1.02
N HIS A 26 -1.25 2.80 -0.58
CA HIS A 26 -2.13 3.58 0.29
C HIS A 26 -3.15 4.35 -0.53
N CYS A 27 -4.42 3.94 -0.44
CA CYS A 27 -5.54 4.60 -1.09
C CYS A 27 -6.11 5.64 -0.13
N PHE A 28 -6.14 6.91 -0.54
CA PHE A 28 -6.62 8.01 0.29
C PHE A 28 -7.61 8.89 -0.48
N THR A 29 -8.55 9.47 0.25
CA THR A 29 -9.53 10.46 -0.25
C THR A 29 -9.19 11.88 0.18
N SER A 30 -8.29 12.04 1.16
CA SER A 30 -7.93 13.30 1.80
C SER A 30 -6.42 13.45 1.91
N THR A 31 -5.89 14.59 1.48
CA THR A 31 -4.45 14.89 1.47
C THR A 31 -3.86 15.01 2.89
N ALA A 32 -4.68 15.35 3.89
CA ALA A 32 -4.20 15.44 5.28
C ALA A 32 -3.80 14.07 5.83
N ASP A 33 -4.57 13.04 5.49
CA ASP A 33 -4.33 11.65 5.87
C ASP A 33 -3.14 11.06 5.12
N GLU A 34 -2.99 11.40 3.83
CA GLU A 34 -1.83 11.00 3.01
C GLU A 34 -0.52 11.40 3.67
N LYS A 35 -0.38 12.66 4.08
CA LYS A 35 0.89 13.19 4.61
C LYS A 35 1.35 12.45 5.88
N ALA A 36 0.42 12.11 6.76
CA ALA A 36 0.72 11.41 8.01
C ALA A 36 1.15 9.95 7.72
N ILE A 37 0.41 9.27 6.85
CA ILE A 37 0.72 7.89 6.43
C ILE A 37 2.03 7.82 5.62
N ARG A 38 2.33 8.85 4.82
CA ARG A 38 3.54 8.92 3.99
C ARG A 38 4.82 8.76 4.81
N ALA A 39 4.84 9.34 6.01
CA ALA A 39 5.97 9.22 6.93
C ALA A 39 6.14 7.77 7.41
N THR A 40 5.02 7.11 7.78
CA THR A 40 5.01 5.70 8.17
C THR A 40 5.44 4.79 7.02
N MET A 41 4.91 5.00 5.81
CA MET A 41 5.32 4.22 4.63
C MET A 41 6.80 4.42 4.30
N ALA A 42 7.36 5.62 4.51
CA ALA A 42 8.80 5.85 4.34
C ALA A 42 9.63 5.09 5.37
N LEU A 43 9.12 4.86 6.59
CA LEU A 43 9.75 3.97 7.57
C LEU A 43 9.68 2.52 7.12
N TRP A 44 8.53 2.06 6.64
CA TRP A 44 8.36 0.72 6.08
C TRP A 44 9.27 0.47 4.88
N ALA A 45 9.37 1.41 3.94
CA ALA A 45 10.26 1.33 2.79
C ALA A 45 11.74 1.20 3.17
N ARG A 46 12.15 1.75 4.32
CA ARG A 46 13.50 1.57 4.86
C ARG A 46 13.69 0.19 5.50
N ARG A 47 12.65 -0.36 6.11
CA ARG A 47 12.70 -1.63 6.84
C ARG A 47 12.50 -2.84 5.93
N TYR A 48 11.68 -2.68 4.91
CA TYR A 48 11.29 -3.68 3.93
C TYR A 48 11.52 -3.12 2.51
N PRO A 49 12.78 -2.91 2.10
CA PRO A 49 13.11 -2.35 0.79
C PRO A 49 12.75 -3.28 -0.39
N GLU A 50 12.38 -4.52 -0.10
CA GLU A 50 11.91 -5.52 -1.06
C GLU A 50 10.49 -5.25 -1.54
N ALA A 51 9.70 -4.52 -0.75
CA ALA A 51 8.36 -4.08 -1.13
C ALA A 51 8.40 -2.69 -1.76
N ALA A 52 7.58 -2.46 -2.77
CA ALA A 52 7.34 -1.13 -3.32
C ALA A 52 6.18 -0.44 -2.61
N TYR A 53 6.31 0.87 -2.41
CA TYR A 53 5.36 1.68 -1.65
C TYR A 53 4.79 2.77 -2.53
N TYR A 54 3.46 2.76 -2.69
CA TYR A 54 2.75 3.69 -3.55
C TYR A 54 1.59 4.37 -2.82
N THR A 55 1.22 5.56 -3.30
CA THR A 55 0.05 6.30 -2.84
C THR A 55 -0.93 6.45 -4.01
N LEU A 56 -2.21 6.22 -3.78
CA LEU A 56 -3.26 6.34 -4.78
C LEU A 56 -4.32 7.32 -4.27
N ASP A 57 -4.47 8.44 -4.98
CA ASP A 57 -5.60 9.33 -4.76
C ASP A 57 -6.82 8.73 -5.47
N VAL A 58 -7.82 8.29 -4.68
CA VAL A 58 -8.99 7.62 -5.25
C VAL A 58 -9.90 8.59 -6.00
N ALA A 59 -9.85 9.89 -5.69
CA ALA A 59 -10.62 10.89 -6.41
C ALA A 59 -10.00 11.23 -7.77
N GLU A 60 -8.66 11.26 -7.86
CA GLU A 60 -7.96 11.56 -9.13
C GLU A 60 -7.75 10.33 -10.02
N SER A 61 -7.67 9.12 -9.44
CA SER A 61 -7.22 7.90 -10.15
C SER A 61 -8.33 6.86 -10.32
N GLN A 62 -9.51 7.29 -10.76
CA GLN A 62 -10.70 6.43 -10.85
C GLN A 62 -10.54 5.19 -11.75
N ASP A 63 -9.69 5.27 -12.79
CA ASP A 63 -9.40 4.13 -13.67
C ASP A 63 -8.71 2.99 -12.91
N ILE A 64 -7.70 3.31 -12.09
CA ILE A 64 -6.98 2.35 -11.25
C ILE A 64 -7.90 1.81 -10.15
N VAL A 65 -8.71 2.68 -9.54
CA VAL A 65 -9.69 2.30 -8.51
C VAL A 65 -10.67 1.25 -9.03
N LYS A 66 -11.18 1.45 -10.25
CA LYS A 66 -12.05 0.48 -10.92
C LYS A 66 -11.33 -0.83 -11.24
N GLU A 67 -10.11 -0.76 -11.76
CA GLU A 67 -9.32 -1.95 -12.12
C GLU A 67 -8.98 -2.80 -10.89
N LEU A 68 -8.74 -2.15 -9.75
CA LEU A 68 -8.44 -2.81 -8.47
C LEU A 68 -9.69 -3.12 -7.62
N GLU A 69 -10.89 -2.84 -8.14
CA GLU A 69 -12.18 -3.05 -7.47
C GLU A 69 -12.21 -2.45 -6.04
N ILE A 70 -11.74 -1.21 -5.90
CA ILE A 70 -11.66 -0.51 -4.61
C ILE A 70 -13.00 0.15 -4.31
N GLU A 71 -13.62 -0.19 -3.17
CA GLU A 71 -14.85 0.49 -2.71
C GLU A 71 -14.53 1.88 -2.12
N ASP A 72 -14.78 2.93 -2.90
CA ASP A 72 -14.37 4.35 -2.84
C ASP A 72 -14.41 5.12 -1.50
N SER A 73 -14.97 4.59 -0.41
CA SER A 73 -15.42 5.47 0.68
C SER A 73 -14.44 5.69 1.83
N VAL A 74 -13.30 5.00 1.89
CA VAL A 74 -12.44 5.02 3.09
C VAL A 74 -10.96 4.79 2.78
N SER A 75 -10.10 5.51 3.51
CA SER A 75 -8.65 5.31 3.44
C SER A 75 -8.29 3.86 3.81
N ARG A 76 -7.39 3.26 3.02
CA ARG A 76 -6.97 1.86 3.21
C ARG A 76 -5.63 1.57 2.57
N PHE A 77 -4.95 0.55 3.10
CA PHE A 77 -3.82 -0.08 2.44
C PHE A 77 -4.31 -1.24 1.60
N LEU A 78 -3.85 -1.28 0.35
CA LEU A 78 -3.96 -2.44 -0.53
C LEU A 78 -2.60 -3.10 -0.64
N ILE A 79 -2.60 -4.42 -0.56
CA ILE A 79 -1.39 -5.19 -0.69
C ILE A 79 -1.54 -6.04 -1.95
N LEU A 80 -0.70 -5.73 -2.93
CA LEU A 80 -0.65 -6.37 -4.23
C LEU A 80 0.57 -7.29 -4.28
N ARG A 81 0.41 -8.51 -4.77
CA ARG A 81 1.53 -9.41 -5.08
C ARG A 81 1.21 -10.17 -6.35
N ASP A 82 2.18 -10.28 -7.25
CA ASP A 82 2.03 -11.01 -8.52
C ASP A 82 0.78 -10.53 -9.31
N GLY A 83 0.55 -9.22 -9.30
CA GLY A 83 -0.62 -8.61 -9.91
C GLY A 83 -1.98 -8.95 -9.32
N LYS A 84 -2.02 -9.50 -8.11
CA LYS A 84 -3.27 -9.79 -7.40
C LYS A 84 -3.33 -9.07 -6.08
N LYS A 85 -4.51 -8.57 -5.74
CA LYS A 85 -4.84 -8.14 -4.39
C LYS A 85 -4.81 -9.35 -3.46
N ILE A 86 -3.83 -9.38 -2.57
CA ILE A 86 -3.69 -10.43 -1.56
C ILE A 86 -4.36 -10.05 -0.26
N GLY A 87 -4.33 -8.75 0.06
CA GLY A 87 -4.87 -8.23 1.32
C GLY A 87 -5.32 -6.79 1.18
N SER A 88 -6.15 -6.38 2.12
CA SER A 88 -6.51 -4.97 2.28
C SER A 88 -6.75 -4.67 3.75
N VAL A 89 -6.05 -3.68 4.27
CA VAL A 89 -6.18 -3.24 5.65
C VAL A 89 -6.87 -1.89 5.65
N HIS A 90 -7.98 -1.79 6.36
CA HIS A 90 -8.69 -0.52 6.51
C HIS A 90 -7.87 0.40 7.42
N CYS A 91 -7.52 1.60 6.96
CA CYS A 91 -6.74 2.53 7.76
C CYS A 91 -7.39 3.91 7.67
N ALA A 92 -8.11 4.28 8.73
CA ALA A 92 -8.80 5.56 8.75
C ALA A 92 -7.80 6.73 8.84
N THR A 93 -6.74 6.61 9.67
CA THR A 93 -5.73 7.65 9.87
C THR A 93 -4.39 7.10 10.37
N ALA A 94 -3.32 7.92 10.37
CA ALA A 94 -2.05 7.56 11.01
C ALA A 94 -2.11 7.43 12.54
N ALA A 95 -3.23 7.81 13.18
CA ALA A 95 -3.45 7.61 14.61
C ALA A 95 -3.98 6.19 14.92
N ASP A 96 -4.40 5.44 13.90
CA ASP A 96 -4.85 4.06 14.05
C ASP A 96 -3.64 3.11 14.10
N GLU A 97 -2.87 3.19 15.18
CA GLU A 97 -1.63 2.42 15.39
C GLU A 97 -1.85 0.91 15.22
N LYS A 98 -3.01 0.39 15.65
CA LYS A 98 -3.38 -1.03 15.44
C LYS A 98 -3.50 -1.41 13.97
N GLN A 99 -4.04 -0.54 13.13
CA GLN A 99 -4.19 -0.84 11.70
C GLN A 99 -2.84 -0.74 10.98
N LEU A 100 -1.97 0.19 11.42
CA LEU A 100 -0.60 0.28 10.93
C LEU A 100 0.20 -0.98 11.30
N GLU A 101 0.08 -1.46 12.55
CA GLU A 101 0.72 -2.69 12.99
C GLU A 101 0.25 -3.90 12.17
N LEU A 102 -1.07 -4.08 12.00
CA LEU A 102 -1.62 -5.15 11.18
C LEU A 102 -1.13 -5.10 9.72
N ALA A 103 -1.09 -3.90 9.13
CA ALA A 103 -0.58 -3.72 7.77
C ALA A 103 0.92 -4.07 7.68
N GLU A 104 1.71 -3.67 8.68
CA GLU A 104 3.13 -4.03 8.76
C GLU A 104 3.34 -5.53 8.94
N GLU A 105 2.60 -6.18 9.83
CA GLU A 105 2.65 -7.64 10.03
C GLU A 105 2.29 -8.38 8.75
N GLU A 106 1.27 -7.94 8.01
CA GLU A 106 0.89 -8.57 6.74
C GLU A 106 1.99 -8.42 5.67
N ILE A 107 2.67 -7.27 5.62
CA ILE A 107 3.86 -7.09 4.76
C ILE A 107 4.98 -8.06 5.16
N GLN A 108 5.27 -8.18 6.46
CA GLN A 108 6.30 -9.10 6.95
C GLN A 108 6.00 -10.56 6.61
N LEU A 109 4.74 -10.99 6.84
CA LEU A 109 4.27 -12.33 6.51
C LEU A 109 4.40 -12.62 5.01
N LEU A 110 4.03 -11.67 4.16
CA LEU A 110 4.09 -11.82 2.71
C LEU A 110 5.52 -11.82 2.19
N LEU A 111 6.44 -11.08 2.81
CA LEU A 111 7.87 -11.16 2.52
C LEU A 111 8.52 -12.45 3.02
N GLY A 112 7.77 -13.36 3.65
CA GLY A 112 8.29 -14.62 4.17
C GLY A 112 9.24 -14.43 5.35
N ARG A 113 9.31 -13.22 5.93
CA ARG A 113 10.00 -12.97 7.19
C ARG A 113 9.09 -13.45 8.31
N ARG A 114 9.07 -14.78 8.54
CA ARG A 114 8.51 -15.30 9.77
C ARG A 114 9.33 -14.72 10.92
N CYS A 115 8.66 -14.17 11.93
CA CYS A 115 9.18 -14.24 13.29
C CYS A 115 9.56 -15.69 13.54
N GLU A 116 10.86 -16.00 13.55
CA GLU A 116 11.32 -17.06 14.43
C GLU A 116 11.04 -16.58 15.85
N GLU A 117 10.31 -17.43 16.58
CA GLU A 117 9.81 -17.28 17.95
C GLU A 117 10.88 -16.83 18.97
#